data_AF-A0A9D7FT95-F1
#
_entry.id   AF-A0A9D7FT95-F1
#
_cell.length_a   1.000
_cell.length_b   1.000
_cell.length_c   1.000
_cell.angle_alpha   90.00
_cell.angle_beta   90.00
_cell.angle_gamma   90.00
#
_symmetry.space_group_name_H-M   'P 1'
#
loop_
_entity.id
_entity.type
_entity.pdbx_description
1 polymer ?
#
loop_
_entity_poly.entity_id
_entity_poly.type
_entity_poly.pdbx_seq_one_letter_code
_entity_poly.pdbx_strand_id
1 'polypeptide(L)'
;MPDRTKLILLASGLTAILVLASSGRCEEDRGHRFTVTAYCSCSQCCGWERGSWKFLKMDVWNRYVSRGERAGRLYDGRTASGTKPHAPQPGLFSFDSLKSPWMIPPRVAFFPWLAFPQVGTIAADTDHYPFGTRMHVPGYGWGVVEDRGSAIKGPDRIDLFMSSHGEALHWGRQQVVVEVQLPGKN
;
A
#
# COMPACT_ATOMS: atom_id res chain seq x y z
N MET A 1 28.45 -20.53 87.27
CA MET A 1 29.21 -19.42 86.67
C MET A 1 30.40 -20.01 85.94
N PRO A 2 30.77 -19.55 84.72
CA PRO A 2 29.97 -18.89 83.69
C PRO A 2 30.24 -19.59 82.30
N ASP A 3 29.82 -19.18 81.11
CA ASP A 3 29.23 -17.93 80.64
C ASP A 3 28.45 -18.14 79.33
N ARG A 4 27.52 -17.22 79.11
CA ARG A 4 26.71 -16.99 77.92
C ARG A 4 27.52 -16.30 76.81
N THR A 5 26.98 -16.36 75.59
CA THR A 5 27.05 -15.33 74.53
C THR A 5 28.35 -15.15 73.71
N LYS A 6 28.26 -15.47 72.41
CA LYS A 6 28.63 -14.63 71.25
C LYS A 6 28.20 -15.38 69.96
N LEU A 7 27.15 -14.90 69.29
CA LEU A 7 27.21 -14.13 68.04
C LEU A 7 27.91 -14.88 66.89
N ILE A 8 27.16 -15.23 65.83
CA ILE A 8 27.25 -14.63 64.49
C ILE A 8 26.05 -15.12 63.66
N LEU A 9 25.34 -14.16 63.10
CA LEU A 9 24.15 -14.28 62.28
C LEU A 9 24.41 -15.15 61.03
N LEU A 10 23.58 -16.17 60.80
CA LEU A 10 23.44 -16.79 59.48
C LEU A 10 22.39 -16.00 58.69
N ALA A 11 22.87 -15.10 57.84
CA ALA A 11 22.10 -14.50 56.78
C ALA A 11 21.59 -15.59 55.83
N SER A 12 20.31 -15.92 55.90
CA SER A 12 19.64 -16.76 54.90
C SER A 12 18.15 -16.49 54.94
N GLY A 13 17.73 -15.52 54.12
CA GLY A 13 16.33 -15.10 54.05
C GLY A 13 16.13 -14.01 53.00
N LEU A 14 16.77 -14.14 51.84
CA LEU A 14 16.39 -13.35 50.67
C LEU A 14 15.09 -13.97 50.15
N THR A 15 13.97 -13.35 50.49
CA THR A 15 12.67 -13.61 49.87
C THR A 15 12.82 -13.29 48.39
N ALA A 16 13.03 -14.32 47.57
CA ALA A 16 13.00 -14.19 46.12
C ALA A 16 11.56 -13.88 45.71
N ILE A 17 11.26 -12.58 45.57
CA ILE A 17 10.08 -12.13 44.85
C ILE A 17 10.28 -12.59 43.41
N LEU A 18 9.63 -13.71 43.07
CA LEU A 18 9.53 -14.21 41.71
C LEU A 18 8.64 -13.23 40.95
N VAL A 19 9.24 -12.16 40.43
CA VAL A 19 8.62 -11.33 39.41
C VAL A 19 8.42 -12.24 38.21
N LEU A 20 7.20 -12.76 38.07
CA LEU A 20 6.68 -13.29 36.81
C LEU A 20 6.75 -12.13 35.83
N ALA A 21 7.91 -11.99 35.17
CA ALA A 21 8.02 -11.25 33.95
C ALA A 21 7.09 -11.97 32.98
N SER A 22 5.85 -11.50 32.89
CA SER A 22 4.99 -11.82 31.77
C SER A 22 5.77 -11.35 30.55
N SER A 23 6.38 -12.30 29.85
CA SER A 23 6.81 -12.11 28.48
C SER A 23 5.54 -11.78 27.71
N GLY A 24 5.18 -10.49 27.70
CA GLY A 24 4.33 -9.93 26.68
C GLY A 24 4.96 -10.39 25.38
N ARG A 25 4.28 -11.32 24.71
CA ARG A 25 4.63 -11.68 23.34
C ARG A 25 4.57 -10.37 22.57
N CYS A 26 5.75 -9.81 22.29
CA CYS A 26 5.89 -8.81 21.26
C CYS A 26 5.46 -9.54 20.00
N GLU A 27 4.24 -9.28 19.52
CA GLU A 27 3.79 -9.75 18.22
C GLU A 27 4.73 -9.08 17.21
N GLU A 28 5.73 -9.84 16.78
CA GLU A 28 6.69 -9.39 15.79
C GLU A 28 5.92 -9.04 14.51
N ASP A 29 5.97 -7.76 14.17
CA ASP A 29 5.32 -7.12 13.04
C ASP A 29 5.40 -8.03 11.80
N ARG A 30 4.24 -8.52 11.34
CA ARG A 30 4.11 -9.42 10.17
C ARG A 30 4.29 -8.63 8.86
N GLY A 31 5.24 -7.70 8.86
CA GLY A 31 5.62 -6.94 7.71
C GLY A 31 6.46 -7.80 6.78
N HIS A 32 5.91 -8.17 5.64
CA HIS A 32 6.68 -8.84 4.58
C HIS A 32 7.45 -7.77 3.79
N ARG A 33 8.69 -8.06 3.37
CA ARG A 33 9.51 -7.12 2.61
C ARG A 33 9.18 -7.24 1.13
N PHE A 34 8.69 -6.16 0.53
CA PHE A 34 8.35 -6.10 -0.89
C PHE A 34 9.31 -5.20 -1.65
N THR A 35 9.62 -5.59 -2.88
CA THR A 35 10.06 -4.67 -3.93
C THR A 35 8.84 -3.94 -4.46
N VAL A 36 8.75 -2.65 -4.16
CA VAL A 36 7.63 -1.80 -4.53
C VAL A 36 8.06 -0.84 -5.63
N THR A 37 7.32 -0.86 -6.72
CA THR A 37 7.42 0.12 -7.81
C THR A 37 6.15 0.96 -7.88
N ALA A 38 6.13 1.96 -8.76
CA ALA A 38 4.91 2.72 -9.05
C ALA A 38 4.68 2.86 -10.55
N TYR A 39 3.40 2.99 -10.92
CA TYR A 39 2.95 3.17 -12.30
C TYR A 39 1.82 4.20 -12.41
N CYS A 40 1.58 4.70 -13.63
CA CYS A 40 0.48 5.61 -13.96
C CYS A 40 -0.30 5.12 -15.18
N SER A 41 -1.47 5.74 -15.44
CA SER A 41 -2.29 5.50 -16.64
C SER A 41 -1.69 6.04 -17.96
N CYS A 42 -0.46 6.50 -17.92
CA CYS A 42 0.31 7.07 -19.02
C CYS A 42 0.72 6.01 -20.06
N SER A 43 0.99 6.42 -21.30
CA SER A 43 1.38 5.52 -22.39
C SER A 43 2.66 4.73 -22.10
N GLN A 44 3.61 5.34 -21.38
CA GLN A 44 4.90 4.74 -21.06
C GLN A 44 4.78 3.60 -20.04
N CYS A 45 3.95 3.77 -19.00
CA CYS A 45 3.74 2.72 -18.00
C CYS A 45 2.76 1.65 -18.47
N CYS A 46 1.67 2.04 -19.15
CA CYS A 46 0.62 1.09 -19.55
C CYS A 46 0.76 0.53 -20.97
N GLY A 47 1.75 0.97 -21.76
CA GLY A 47 2.01 0.43 -23.09
C GLY A 47 0.85 0.64 -24.06
N TRP A 48 0.39 1.88 -24.23
CA TRP A 48 -0.61 2.25 -25.23
C TRP A 48 -0.14 3.42 -26.10
N GLU A 49 -0.68 3.53 -27.31
CA GLU A 49 -0.38 4.59 -28.27
C GLU A 49 -1.66 5.20 -28.86
N ARG A 50 -1.59 6.42 -29.38
CA ARG A 50 -2.72 7.06 -30.05
C ARG A 50 -2.75 6.72 -31.54
N GLY A 51 -3.96 6.57 -32.06
CA GLY A 51 -4.22 6.25 -33.45
C GLY A 51 -3.84 4.82 -33.85
N SER A 52 -4.44 4.32 -34.91
CA SER A 52 -4.18 3.02 -35.51
C SER A 52 -3.50 3.17 -36.86
N TRP A 53 -2.51 2.32 -37.13
CA TRP A 53 -1.90 2.24 -38.47
C TRP A 53 -2.87 1.76 -39.55
N LYS A 54 -4.01 1.16 -39.17
CA LYS A 54 -5.12 0.84 -40.09
C LYS A 54 -5.71 2.10 -40.75
N PHE A 55 -5.63 3.24 -40.07
CA PHE A 55 -6.13 4.53 -40.55
C PHE A 55 -5.02 5.57 -40.71
N LEU A 56 -3.78 5.12 -40.99
CA LEU A 56 -2.61 6.01 -41.09
C LEU A 56 -2.46 6.95 -39.88
N LYS A 57 -2.84 6.50 -38.68
CA LYS A 57 -2.84 7.28 -37.43
C LYS A 57 -3.75 8.52 -37.39
N MET A 58 -4.70 8.67 -38.34
CA MET A 58 -5.62 9.81 -38.36
C MET A 58 -6.65 9.81 -37.20
N ASP A 59 -6.87 8.67 -36.54
CA ASP A 59 -7.77 8.50 -35.40
C ASP A 59 -7.10 8.79 -34.04
N VAL A 60 -6.51 9.98 -33.90
CA VAL A 60 -5.71 10.42 -32.74
C VAL A 60 -6.45 10.41 -31.39
N TRP A 61 -7.79 10.39 -31.41
CA TRP A 61 -8.63 10.36 -30.22
C TRP A 61 -8.63 9.00 -29.51
N ASN A 62 -8.41 7.92 -30.27
CA ASN A 62 -8.44 6.55 -29.76
C ASN A 62 -7.07 6.12 -29.24
N ARG A 63 -7.09 5.36 -28.14
CA ARG A 63 -5.90 4.72 -27.56
C ARG A 63 -5.92 3.23 -27.89
N TYR A 64 -4.79 2.71 -28.34
CA TYR A 64 -4.60 1.31 -28.66
C TYR A 64 -3.46 0.72 -27.87
N VAL A 65 -3.58 -0.53 -27.47
CA VAL A 65 -2.50 -1.27 -26.81
C VAL A 65 -1.34 -1.42 -27.78
N SER A 66 -0.13 -1.01 -27.38
CA SER A 66 1.06 -1.04 -28.25
C SER A 66 1.87 -2.32 -28.13
N ARG A 67 1.71 -3.11 -27.06
CA ARG A 67 2.53 -4.29 -26.76
C ARG A 67 1.72 -5.46 -26.19
N GLY A 68 2.26 -6.67 -26.32
CA GLY A 68 1.68 -7.91 -25.79
C GLY A 68 0.61 -8.52 -26.69
N GLU A 69 -0.07 -9.56 -26.19
CA GLU A 69 -1.06 -10.36 -26.95
C GLU A 69 -2.27 -9.54 -27.44
N ARG A 70 -2.56 -8.43 -26.76
CA ARG A 70 -3.69 -7.54 -27.07
C ARG A 70 -3.28 -6.36 -27.96
N ALA A 71 -2.07 -6.35 -28.53
CA ALA A 71 -1.59 -5.25 -29.36
C ALA A 71 -2.58 -4.93 -30.50
N GLY A 72 -2.81 -3.63 -30.74
CA GLY A 72 -3.75 -3.12 -31.74
C GLY A 72 -5.23 -3.08 -31.30
N ARG A 73 -5.60 -3.65 -30.14
CA ARG A 73 -6.95 -3.48 -29.56
C ARG A 73 -7.09 -2.14 -28.84
N LEU A 74 -8.32 -1.66 -28.70
CA LEU A 74 -8.62 -0.45 -27.93
C LEU A 74 -8.21 -0.61 -26.46
N TYR A 75 -7.60 0.45 -25.93
CA TYR A 75 -7.16 0.55 -24.54
C TYR A 75 -8.22 1.27 -23.69
N ASP A 76 -8.81 0.55 -22.75
CA ASP A 76 -9.86 1.01 -21.83
C ASP A 76 -9.30 1.75 -20.60
N GLY A 77 -8.11 1.38 -20.15
CA GLY A 77 -7.47 1.92 -18.95
C GLY A 77 -8.12 1.44 -17.66
N ARG A 78 -8.74 0.25 -17.69
CA ARG A 78 -9.29 -0.41 -16.51
C ARG A 78 -8.26 -1.38 -15.94
N THR A 79 -8.36 -1.60 -14.63
CA THR A 79 -7.60 -2.63 -13.92
C THR A 79 -8.04 -4.03 -14.34
N ALA A 80 -7.26 -5.05 -13.99
CA ALA A 80 -7.63 -6.45 -14.20
C ALA A 80 -8.93 -6.86 -13.50
N SER A 81 -9.31 -6.21 -12.40
CA SER A 81 -10.62 -6.39 -11.74
C SER A 81 -11.77 -5.62 -12.43
N GLY A 82 -11.47 -4.75 -13.39
CA GLY A 82 -12.44 -3.96 -14.16
C GLY A 82 -12.75 -2.58 -13.58
N THR A 83 -12.11 -2.18 -12.49
CA THR A 83 -12.23 -0.86 -11.87
C THR A 83 -11.37 0.18 -12.59
N LYS A 84 -11.60 1.47 -12.31
CA LYS A 84 -10.67 2.52 -12.74
C LYS A 84 -9.59 2.67 -11.67
N PRO A 85 -8.30 2.62 -12.05
CA PRO A 85 -7.24 2.76 -11.07
C PRO A 85 -7.24 4.17 -10.49
N HIS A 86 -6.95 4.26 -9.19
CA HIS A 86 -6.97 5.52 -8.44
C HIS A 86 -5.87 5.55 -7.39
N ALA A 87 -5.30 6.73 -7.17
CA ALA A 87 -4.31 6.95 -6.11
C ALA A 87 -5.02 7.18 -4.78
N PRO A 88 -4.38 6.88 -3.64
CA PRO A 88 -4.96 7.10 -2.33
C PRO A 88 -5.23 8.59 -2.16
N GLN A 89 -6.44 8.92 -1.70
CA GLN A 89 -6.82 10.29 -1.43
C GLN A 89 -7.06 10.48 0.06
N PRO A 90 -6.41 11.46 0.70
CA PRO A 90 -6.66 11.74 2.09
C PRO A 90 -8.05 12.35 2.28
N GLY A 91 -8.70 12.04 3.40
CA GLY A 91 -10.01 12.59 3.74
C GLY A 91 -9.97 14.06 4.14
N LEU A 92 -11.12 14.60 4.56
CA LEU A 92 -11.29 16.01 4.94
C LEU A 92 -10.36 16.45 6.08
N PHE A 93 -10.06 15.55 7.00
CA PHE A 93 -9.23 15.85 8.17
C PHE A 93 -7.82 15.29 7.95
N SER A 94 -7.09 15.91 7.02
CA SER A 94 -5.73 15.53 6.66
C SER A 94 -4.79 16.73 6.59
N PHE A 95 -3.49 16.47 6.49
CA PHE A 95 -2.49 17.52 6.32
C PHE A 95 -2.74 18.41 5.09
N ASP A 96 -3.40 17.89 4.04
CA ASP A 96 -3.76 18.68 2.87
C ASP A 96 -4.80 19.76 3.22
N SER A 97 -5.78 19.42 4.04
CA SER A 97 -6.78 20.38 4.52
C SER A 97 -6.18 21.42 5.47
N LEU A 98 -5.10 21.09 6.20
CA LEU A 98 -4.35 22.05 7.01
C LEU A 98 -3.54 23.03 6.14
N LYS A 99 -2.97 22.56 5.02
CA LYS A 99 -2.23 23.42 4.07
C LYS A 99 -3.15 24.31 3.23
N SER A 100 -4.38 23.86 2.97
CA SER A 100 -5.34 24.58 2.13
C SER A 100 -6.72 24.70 2.78
N PRO A 101 -6.83 25.40 3.92
CA PRO A 101 -8.07 25.49 4.70
C PRO A 101 -9.22 26.15 3.94
N TRP A 102 -8.95 27.02 2.97
CA TRP A 102 -9.97 27.65 2.12
C TRP A 102 -10.75 26.67 1.24
N MET A 103 -10.25 25.44 1.04
CA MET A 103 -10.94 24.39 0.30
C MET A 103 -11.96 23.63 1.16
N ILE A 104 -11.98 23.83 2.49
CA ILE A 104 -12.89 23.12 3.40
C ILE A 104 -14.35 23.51 3.14
N PRO A 105 -14.75 24.80 3.10
CA PRO A 105 -16.14 25.18 2.88
C PRO A 105 -16.76 24.61 1.58
N PRO A 106 -16.12 24.72 0.39
CA PRO A 106 -16.69 24.15 -0.83
C PRO A 106 -16.69 22.61 -0.83
N ARG A 107 -15.69 21.94 -0.20
CA ARG A 107 -15.69 20.47 -0.07
C ARG A 107 -16.87 19.98 0.75
N VAL A 108 -17.17 20.63 1.87
CA VAL A 108 -18.30 20.25 2.72
C VAL A 108 -19.64 20.58 2.05
N ALA A 109 -19.75 21.75 1.41
CA ALA A 109 -21.01 22.22 0.84
C ALA A 109 -21.42 21.51 -0.45
N PHE A 110 -20.47 21.25 -1.36
CA PHE A 110 -20.77 20.74 -2.71
C PHE A 110 -20.30 19.30 -2.93
N PHE A 111 -19.39 18.81 -2.09
CA PHE A 111 -18.72 17.52 -2.29
C PHE A 111 -18.63 16.68 -1.01
N PRO A 112 -19.72 16.45 -0.25
CA PRO A 112 -19.68 15.77 1.04
C PRO A 112 -19.08 14.35 0.97
N TRP A 113 -19.13 13.68 -0.18
CA TRP A 113 -18.52 12.37 -0.39
C TRP A 113 -16.98 12.38 -0.40
N LEU A 114 -16.33 13.54 -0.61
CA LEU A 114 -14.87 13.68 -0.46
C LEU A 114 -14.42 13.79 1.00
N ALA A 115 -15.34 13.69 1.96
CA ALA A 115 -14.97 13.76 3.37
C ALA A 115 -14.15 12.55 3.82
N PHE A 116 -14.37 11.39 3.19
CA PHE A 116 -13.77 10.12 3.59
C PHE A 116 -12.51 9.81 2.78
N PRO A 117 -11.47 9.23 3.42
CA PRO A 117 -10.28 8.80 2.72
C PRO A 117 -10.62 7.69 1.71
N GLN A 118 -9.94 7.71 0.57
CA GLN A 118 -10.02 6.67 -0.45
C GLN A 118 -8.70 5.91 -0.48
N VAL A 119 -8.80 4.58 -0.53
CA VAL A 119 -7.64 3.70 -0.67
C VAL A 119 -7.12 3.73 -2.11
N GLY A 120 -5.85 3.42 -2.31
CA GLY A 120 -5.25 3.34 -3.65
C GLY A 120 -5.44 1.99 -4.33
N THR A 121 -5.23 1.96 -5.64
CA THR A 121 -5.13 0.72 -6.44
C THR A 121 -3.71 0.17 -6.40
N ILE A 122 -3.59 -1.13 -6.11
CA ILE A 122 -2.33 -1.88 -6.14
C ILE A 122 -2.41 -2.96 -7.21
N ALA A 123 -1.31 -3.12 -7.97
CA ALA A 123 -1.09 -4.27 -8.83
C ALA A 123 -0.20 -5.28 -8.12
N ALA A 124 -0.64 -6.53 -8.06
CA ALA A 124 0.09 -7.63 -7.44
C ALA A 124 -0.10 -8.93 -8.23
N ASP A 125 0.64 -9.95 -7.85
CA ASP A 125 0.45 -11.29 -8.39
C ASP A 125 -0.74 -11.99 -7.70
N THR A 126 -1.82 -12.23 -8.43
CA THR A 126 -3.07 -12.76 -7.85
C THR A 126 -2.98 -14.20 -7.37
N ASP A 127 -1.96 -14.94 -7.81
CA ASP A 127 -1.71 -16.30 -7.34
C ASP A 127 -1.27 -16.30 -5.86
N HIS A 128 -0.71 -15.18 -5.38
CA HIS A 128 -0.30 -14.98 -4.00
C HIS A 128 -1.25 -14.04 -3.23
N TYR A 129 -1.72 -12.98 -3.89
CA TYR A 129 -2.59 -11.96 -3.30
C TYR A 129 -3.87 -11.79 -4.13
N PRO A 130 -4.96 -12.50 -3.79
CA PRO A 130 -6.22 -12.39 -4.50
C PRO A 130 -6.74 -10.95 -4.52
N PHE A 131 -7.57 -10.63 -5.52
CA PHE A 131 -8.23 -9.33 -5.58
C PHE A 131 -9.00 -9.03 -4.28
N GLY A 132 -8.93 -7.77 -3.84
CA GLY A 132 -9.49 -7.34 -2.56
C GLY A 132 -8.53 -7.45 -1.37
N THR A 133 -7.33 -8.03 -1.55
CA THR A 133 -6.25 -7.96 -0.55
C THR A 133 -5.91 -6.50 -0.25
N ARG A 134 -5.93 -6.12 1.02
CA ARG A 134 -5.58 -4.78 1.48
C ARG A 134 -4.11 -4.77 1.89
N MET A 135 -3.40 -3.71 1.52
CA MET A 135 -2.00 -3.54 1.89
C MET A 135 -1.75 -2.13 2.37
N HIS A 136 -1.02 -1.98 3.48
CA HIS A 136 -0.52 -0.69 3.93
C HIS A 136 0.94 -0.54 3.54
N VAL A 137 1.22 0.43 2.68
CA VAL A 137 2.57 0.70 2.19
C VAL A 137 3.06 2.03 2.78
N PRO A 138 4.14 2.03 3.57
CA PRO A 138 4.68 3.25 4.16
C PRO A 138 4.97 4.32 3.09
N GLY A 139 4.47 5.53 3.30
CA GLY A 139 4.61 6.66 2.36
C GLY A 139 3.56 6.73 1.25
N TYR A 140 2.82 5.65 0.99
CA TYR A 140 1.69 5.64 0.05
C TYR A 140 0.35 5.61 0.80
N GLY A 141 0.25 4.83 1.86
CA GLY A 141 -0.96 4.60 2.63
C GLY A 141 -1.61 3.26 2.29
N TRP A 142 -2.91 3.16 2.55
CA TRP A 142 -3.70 1.96 2.29
C TRP A 142 -4.07 1.82 0.81
N GLY A 143 -3.92 0.61 0.28
CA GLY A 143 -4.39 0.25 -1.05
C GLY A 143 -4.99 -1.14 -1.11
N VAL A 144 -5.64 -1.43 -2.23
CA VAL A 144 -6.32 -2.70 -2.51
C VAL A 144 -5.75 -3.29 -3.79
N VAL A 145 -5.51 -4.61 -3.78
CA VAL A 145 -5.14 -5.35 -4.98
C VAL A 145 -6.35 -5.41 -5.90
N GLU A 146 -6.30 -4.63 -6.97
CA GLU A 146 -7.35 -4.54 -8.01
C GLU A 146 -6.79 -4.79 -9.41
N ASP A 147 -5.47 -4.75 -9.56
CA ASP A 147 -4.81 -4.83 -10.86
C ASP A 147 -3.73 -5.91 -10.91
N ARG A 148 -3.29 -6.25 -12.13
CA ARG A 148 -2.22 -7.23 -12.39
C ARG A 148 -1.30 -6.73 -13.49
N GLY A 149 -0.01 -6.74 -13.21
CA GLY A 149 1.03 -6.47 -14.21
C GLY A 149 1.65 -7.76 -14.73
N SER A 150 1.94 -7.84 -16.03
CA SER A 150 2.72 -8.95 -16.58
C SER A 150 4.11 -9.04 -15.96
N ALA A 151 4.71 -7.90 -15.63
CA ALA A 151 6.01 -7.81 -14.98
C ALA A 151 5.98 -7.98 -13.46
N ILE A 152 4.79 -7.96 -12.83
CA ILE A 152 4.62 -8.03 -11.37
C ILE A 152 4.28 -9.47 -11.01
N LYS A 153 5.31 -10.22 -10.58
CA LYS A 153 5.25 -11.67 -10.34
C LYS A 153 5.96 -12.04 -9.06
N GLY A 154 5.43 -13.06 -8.40
CA GLY A 154 5.94 -13.59 -7.14
C GLY A 154 5.37 -12.89 -5.89
N PRO A 155 5.74 -13.38 -4.70
CA PRO A 155 5.17 -12.94 -3.43
C PRO A 155 5.71 -11.59 -2.95
N ASP A 156 6.88 -11.16 -3.42
CA ASP A 156 7.59 -10.00 -2.85
C ASP A 156 7.62 -8.80 -3.80
N ARG A 157 6.69 -8.71 -4.76
CA ARG A 157 6.65 -7.62 -5.74
C ARG A 157 5.25 -7.06 -5.94
N ILE A 158 5.12 -5.75 -5.80
CA ILE A 158 3.89 -5.01 -6.03
C ILE A 158 4.17 -3.70 -6.78
N ASP A 159 3.14 -3.16 -7.43
CA ASP A 159 3.19 -1.88 -8.15
C ASP A 159 2.06 -0.97 -7.68
N LEU A 160 2.39 0.26 -7.34
CA LEU A 160 1.44 1.23 -6.79
C LEU A 160 0.93 2.16 -7.88
N PHE A 161 -0.38 2.34 -7.94
CA PHE A 161 -0.93 3.32 -8.87
C PHE A 161 -0.78 4.74 -8.33
N MET A 162 -0.21 5.61 -9.16
CA MET A 162 -0.02 7.04 -8.89
C MET A 162 -0.82 7.89 -9.88
N SER A 163 -1.16 9.11 -9.49
CA SER A 163 -1.99 9.99 -10.30
C SER A 163 -1.24 10.53 -11.54
N SER A 164 0.09 10.65 -11.42
CA SER A 164 0.95 11.18 -12.48
C SER A 164 2.22 10.36 -12.69
N HIS A 165 2.83 10.52 -13.87
CA HIS A 165 4.11 9.90 -14.18
C HIS A 165 5.25 10.45 -13.32
N GLY A 166 5.21 11.74 -12.99
CA GLY A 166 6.19 12.37 -12.12
C GLY A 166 6.17 11.77 -10.70
N GLU A 167 4.98 11.51 -10.15
CA GLU A 167 4.84 10.83 -8.85
C GLU A 167 5.39 9.41 -8.88
N ALA A 168 5.10 8.65 -9.95
CA ALA A 168 5.63 7.30 -10.10
C ALA A 168 7.16 7.27 -10.19
N LEU A 169 7.76 8.22 -10.92
CA LEU A 169 9.21 8.36 -10.99
C LEU A 169 9.82 8.80 -9.66
N HIS A 170 9.17 9.71 -8.95
CA HIS A 170 9.61 10.19 -7.65
C HIS A 170 9.56 9.09 -6.59
N TRP A 171 8.55 8.22 -6.64
CA TRP A 171 8.49 7.03 -5.79
C TRP A 171 9.66 6.06 -6.05
N GLY A 172 9.98 5.84 -7.33
CA GLY A 172 11.09 4.98 -7.74
C GLY A 172 10.89 3.50 -7.40
N ARG A 173 11.99 2.72 -7.41
CA ARG A 173 11.98 1.32 -6.96
C ARG A 173 12.63 1.25 -5.59
N GLN A 174 11.91 0.72 -4.60
CA GLN A 174 12.41 0.60 -3.24
C GLN A 174 11.96 -0.70 -2.58
N GLN A 175 12.66 -1.09 -1.52
CA GLN A 175 12.25 -2.20 -0.68
C GLN A 175 11.62 -1.67 0.60
N VAL A 176 10.34 -1.97 0.80
CA VAL A 176 9.60 -1.51 1.97
C VAL A 176 8.88 -2.68 2.63
N VAL A 177 8.68 -2.55 3.93
CA VAL A 177 7.92 -3.49 4.72
C VAL A 177 6.45 -3.14 4.58
N VAL A 178 5.64 -4.09 4.12
CA VAL A 178 4.21 -3.89 3.82
C VAL A 178 3.38 -4.76 4.73
N GLU A 179 2.36 -4.16 5.34
CA GLU A 179 1.35 -4.89 6.08
C GLU A 179 0.31 -5.44 5.09
N VAL A 180 0.01 -6.74 5.17
CA VAL A 180 -0.91 -7.41 4.23
C VAL A 180 -2.11 -7.99 4.97
N GLN A 181 -3.31 -7.67 4.48
CA GLN A 181 -4.58 -8.17 4.98
C GLN A 181 -5.34 -8.89 3.85
N LEU A 182 -5.36 -10.22 3.92
CA LEU A 182 -6.04 -11.07 2.93
C LEU A 182 -7.57 -10.99 3.08
N PRO A 183 -8.33 -11.05 1.98
CA PRO A 183 -9.79 -11.03 2.04
C PRO A 183 -10.30 -12.26 2.80
N GLY A 184 -11.20 -12.05 3.77
CA GLY A 184 -11.87 -13.12 4.52
C GLY A 184 -11.18 -13.60 5.81
N LYS A 185 -10.05 -12.99 6.22
CA LYS A 185 -9.51 -13.13 7.58
C LYS A 185 -9.92 -11.90 8.40
N ASN A 186 -11.12 -11.95 8.99
CA ASN A 186 -11.55 -11.00 10.03
C ASN A 186 -11.57 -11.72 11.38
#